data_AF-A0A8D0EAG7-F1
#
_entry.id   AF-A0A8D0EAG7-F1
#
_cell.length_a   1.000
_cell.length_b   1.000
_cell.length_c   1.000
_cell.angle_alpha   90.00
_cell.angle_beta   90.00
_cell.angle_gamma   90.00
#
_symmetry.space_group_name_H-M   'P 1'
#
loop_
_entity.id
_entity.type
_entity.pdbx_description
1 polymer ?
#
loop_
_entity_poly.entity_id
_entity_poly.type
_entity_poly.pdbx_seq_one_letter_code
_entity_poly.pdbx_strand_id
1 'polypeptide(L)'
;MLLPNNLGRSRELQYVYVDNNVHLKGLPSYLYNKVIGCSGCGSPVQKSDMKLLTFSSGQLTVFLPAEVKSIGTESDRVLPLQEMAMRTLFSTYCRFLKDLKFLNPIALPRSLSELLYCPLGHCHRCSQPMFTIVYPKLFPLRETPMAGLHQGRTTVSFVAYCCSTQCLQTFDLLS
;
A
#
# COMPACT_ATOMS: atom_id res chain seq x y z
N MET A 1 -2.83 -6.79 11.47
CA MET A 1 -2.06 -5.53 11.49
C MET A 1 -1.44 -5.34 10.10
N LEU A 2 -1.48 -4.13 9.57
CA LEU A 2 -0.96 -3.78 8.24
C LEU A 2 0.16 -2.75 8.39
N LEU A 3 1.22 -2.89 7.61
CA LEU A 3 2.32 -1.92 7.58
C LEU A 3 1.96 -0.74 6.66
N PRO A 4 2.40 0.49 6.98
CA PRO A 4 2.22 1.64 6.10
C PRO A 4 2.77 1.36 4.70
N ASN A 5 1.97 1.61 3.66
CA ASN A 5 2.33 1.23 2.29
C ASN A 5 3.66 1.87 1.82
N ASN A 6 3.94 3.09 2.25
CA ASN A 6 5.15 3.82 1.86
C ASN A 6 6.36 3.57 2.77
N LEU A 7 6.27 2.69 3.77
CA LEU A 7 7.31 2.53 4.81
C LEU A 7 8.71 2.31 4.21
N GLY A 8 8.81 1.48 3.17
CA GLY A 8 10.09 1.18 2.52
C GLY A 8 10.66 2.27 1.61
N ARG A 9 9.97 3.41 1.42
CA ARG A 9 10.47 4.52 0.58
C ARG A 9 11.60 5.32 1.23
N SER A 10 11.75 5.27 2.55
CA SER A 10 12.88 5.91 3.22
C SER A 10 14.19 5.18 2.87
N ARG A 11 15.21 5.94 2.49
CA ARG A 11 16.56 5.39 2.25
C ARG A 11 17.29 5.04 3.55
N GLU A 12 16.94 5.73 4.64
CA GLU A 12 17.53 5.54 5.96
C GLU A 12 17.00 4.28 6.65
N LEU A 13 15.77 3.87 6.32
CA LEU A 13 15.21 2.62 6.83
C LEU A 13 15.96 1.45 6.21
N GLN A 14 16.68 0.66 7.02
CA GLN A 14 17.41 -0.52 6.56
C GLN A 14 16.78 -1.83 7.04
N TYR A 15 16.27 -1.82 8.28
CA TYR A 15 15.74 -3.00 8.96
C TYR A 15 14.29 -2.77 9.37
N VAL A 16 13.45 -3.77 9.17
CA VAL A 16 12.09 -3.83 9.69
C VAL A 16 11.93 -5.14 10.43
N TYR A 17 11.66 -5.07 11.73
CA TYR A 17 11.32 -6.24 12.53
C TYR A 17 9.81 -6.30 12.67
N VAL A 18 9.22 -7.40 12.19
CA VAL A 18 7.80 -7.67 12.36
C VAL A 18 7.63 -8.72 13.45
N ASP A 19 6.62 -8.55 14.30
CA ASP A 19 6.27 -9.59 15.26
C ASP A 19 5.87 -10.88 14.53
N ASN A 20 6.01 -12.02 15.21
CA ASN A 20 5.57 -13.34 14.72
C ASN A 20 4.04 -13.45 14.66
N ASN A 21 3.43 -12.62 13.83
CA ASN A 21 2.00 -12.53 13.64
C ASN A 21 1.57 -13.47 12.51
N VAL A 22 0.93 -14.58 12.88
CA VAL A 22 0.41 -15.58 11.93
C VAL A 22 -0.61 -15.02 10.93
N HIS A 23 -1.18 -13.85 11.22
CA HIS A 23 -2.13 -13.13 10.36
C HIS A 23 -1.45 -12.10 9.45
N LEU A 24 -0.14 -11.84 9.61
CA LEU A 24 0.61 -11.05 8.64
C LEU A 24 0.75 -11.88 7.37
N LYS A 25 -0.02 -11.54 6.34
CA LYS A 25 0.01 -12.21 5.03
C LYS A 25 0.60 -11.34 3.91
N GLY A 26 0.67 -10.03 4.13
CA GLY A 26 1.12 -9.06 3.13
C GLY A 26 2.13 -8.05 3.71
N LEU A 27 3.22 -7.83 2.98
CA LEU A 27 4.21 -6.79 3.23
C LEU A 27 4.17 -5.75 2.10
N PRO A 28 4.27 -4.43 2.38
CA PRO A 28 4.38 -3.44 1.32
C PRO A 28 5.59 -3.71 0.42
N SER A 29 5.40 -3.70 -0.90
CA SER A 29 6.47 -4.02 -1.85
C SER A 29 7.67 -3.06 -1.80
N TYR A 30 7.51 -1.85 -1.28
CA TYR A 30 8.65 -0.96 -1.03
C TYR A 30 9.66 -1.52 0.00
N LEU A 31 9.27 -2.52 0.79
CA LEU A 31 10.17 -3.23 1.69
C LEU A 31 11.00 -4.31 1.01
N TYR A 32 10.83 -4.55 -0.30
CA TYR A 32 11.51 -5.61 -1.03
C TYR A 32 13.05 -5.55 -0.91
N ASN A 33 13.62 -4.35 -0.87
CA ASN A 33 15.06 -4.12 -0.70
C ASN A 33 15.48 -3.89 0.77
N LYS A 34 14.61 -4.17 1.73
CA LYS A 34 14.86 -3.96 3.16
C LYS A 34 15.06 -5.30 3.85
N VAL A 35 15.87 -5.32 4.91
CA VAL A 35 16.03 -6.51 5.73
C VAL A 35 14.79 -6.65 6.60
N ILE A 36 14.12 -7.79 6.50
CA ILE A 36 12.90 -8.08 7.26
C ILE A 36 13.22 -9.17 8.29
N GLY A 37 13.24 -8.80 9.56
CA GLY A 37 13.43 -9.70 10.69
C GLY A 37 12.11 -10.07 11.35
N CYS A 38 12.11 -11.16 12.10
CA CYS A 38 10.96 -11.57 12.93
C CYS A 38 11.32 -11.46 14.42
N SER A 39 10.56 -10.68 15.19
CA SER A 39 10.63 -10.67 16.66
C SER A 39 9.70 -11.76 17.21
N GLY A 40 10.26 -12.75 17.90
CA GLY A 40 9.50 -13.86 18.50
C GLY A 40 8.71 -13.49 19.75
N CYS A 41 8.69 -12.22 20.17
CA CYS A 41 8.08 -11.74 21.41
C CYS A 41 6.65 -11.19 21.24
N GLY A 42 6.04 -11.34 20.06
CA GLY A 42 4.71 -10.80 19.78
C GLY A 42 3.61 -11.39 20.66
N SER A 43 2.82 -10.52 21.31
CA SER A 43 1.60 -10.89 22.02
C SER A 43 0.49 -11.30 21.01
N PRO A 44 -0.38 -12.27 21.33
CA PRO A 44 -1.50 -12.61 20.46
C PRO A 44 -2.36 -11.36 20.19
N VAL A 45 -2.47 -11.00 18.91
CA VAL A 45 -3.27 -9.85 18.49
C VAL A 45 -4.74 -10.16 18.75
N GLN A 46 -5.43 -9.29 19.51
CA GLN A 46 -6.88 -9.35 19.63
C GLN A 46 -7.50 -9.15 18.24
N LYS A 47 -8.37 -10.08 17.82
CA LYS A 47 -9.18 -9.93 16.62
C LYS A 47 -10.04 -8.68 16.78
N SER A 48 -9.73 -7.62 16.05
CA SER A 48 -10.75 -6.63 15.75
C SER A 48 -11.58 -7.18 14.60
N ASP A 49 -12.89 -7.34 14.82
CA ASP A 49 -13.89 -7.72 13.80
C ASP A 49 -14.12 -6.58 12.78
N MET A 50 -13.06 -5.91 12.32
CA MET A 50 -13.17 -5.03 11.18
C MET A 50 -13.22 -5.87 9.91
N LYS A 51 -14.33 -5.74 9.18
CA LYS A 51 -14.53 -6.33 7.85
C LYS A 51 -13.58 -5.64 6.85
N LEU A 52 -12.31 -6.01 6.87
CA LEU A 52 -11.31 -5.54 5.91
C LEU A 52 -11.57 -6.17 4.54
N LEU A 53 -11.33 -5.40 3.48
CA LEU A 53 -11.30 -5.97 2.13
C LEU A 53 -10.16 -6.96 2.02
N THR A 54 -10.39 -8.04 1.29
CA THR A 54 -9.37 -9.05 0.99
C THR A 54 -9.09 -9.06 -0.50
N PHE A 55 -7.81 -9.13 -0.86
CA PHE A 55 -7.41 -9.40 -2.23
C PHE A 55 -6.79 -10.79 -2.33
N SER A 56 -7.17 -11.54 -3.35
CA SER A 56 -6.63 -12.87 -3.61
C SER A 56 -6.07 -12.99 -5.01
N SER A 57 -4.91 -13.62 -5.14
CA SER A 57 -4.30 -14.00 -6.41
C SER A 57 -3.83 -15.46 -6.30
N GLY A 58 -4.48 -16.35 -7.05
CA GLY A 58 -4.30 -17.80 -6.89
C GLY A 58 -4.65 -18.26 -5.47
N GLN A 59 -3.70 -18.90 -4.78
CA GLN A 59 -3.85 -19.38 -3.41
C GLN A 59 -3.46 -18.36 -2.33
N LEU A 60 -2.97 -17.17 -2.73
CA LEU A 60 -2.56 -16.13 -1.80
C LEU A 60 -3.72 -15.19 -1.52
N THR A 61 -3.89 -14.84 -0.24
CA THR A 61 -4.87 -13.84 0.21
C THR A 61 -4.22 -12.89 1.18
N VAL A 62 -4.45 -11.58 0.99
CA VAL A 62 -4.01 -10.53 1.90
C VAL A 62 -5.17 -9.64 2.31
N PHE A 63 -5.10 -9.09 3.51
CA PHE A 63 -5.99 -8.03 3.96
C PHE A 63 -5.50 -6.69 3.40
N LEU A 64 -6.45 -5.85 2.99
CA LEU A 64 -6.19 -4.49 2.55
C LEU A 64 -6.44 -3.49 3.70
N PRO A 65 -5.79 -2.32 3.68
CA PRO A 65 -6.09 -1.24 4.60
C PRO A 65 -7.58 -0.88 4.58
N ALA A 66 -8.15 -0.53 5.74
CA ALA A 66 -9.57 -0.21 5.87
C ALA A 66 -9.98 1.01 5.04
N GLU A 67 -9.01 1.86 4.73
CA GLU A 67 -9.15 3.07 3.93
C GLU A 67 -9.29 2.77 2.43
N VAL A 68 -8.90 1.56 1.98
CA VAL A 68 -9.17 1.11 0.61
C VAL A 68 -10.67 0.90 0.44
N LYS A 69 -11.30 1.69 -0.42
CA LYS A 69 -12.74 1.59 -0.69
C LYS A 69 -13.08 0.62 -1.81
N SER A 70 -12.15 0.41 -2.74
CA SER A 70 -12.34 -0.43 -3.91
C SER A 70 -11.04 -1.05 -4.41
N ILE A 71 -11.15 -2.23 -5.00
CA ILE A 71 -10.06 -2.93 -5.68
C ILE A 71 -10.32 -2.79 -7.18
N GLY A 72 -9.34 -2.23 -7.89
CA GLY A 72 -9.41 -2.08 -9.32
C GLY A 72 -9.12 -3.38 -10.06
N THR A 73 -9.69 -3.51 -11.26
CA THR A 73 -9.61 -4.70 -12.12
C THR A 73 -9.14 -4.34 -13.52
N GLU A 74 -8.75 -5.33 -14.32
CA GLU A 74 -8.32 -5.09 -15.71
C GLU A 74 -9.43 -4.51 -16.60
N SER A 75 -10.70 -4.69 -16.23
CA SER A 75 -11.85 -4.10 -16.94
C SER A 75 -12.04 -2.60 -16.68
N ASP A 76 -11.35 -2.02 -15.71
CA ASP A 76 -11.52 -0.61 -15.38
C ASP A 76 -10.90 0.28 -16.47
N ARG A 77 -11.75 1.03 -17.15
CA ARG A 77 -11.32 2.00 -18.17
C ARG A 77 -11.09 3.39 -17.60
N VAL A 78 -11.82 3.74 -16.55
CA VAL A 78 -11.82 5.07 -15.93
C VAL A 78 -11.82 4.90 -14.42
N LEU A 79 -11.07 5.76 -13.73
CA LEU A 79 -11.02 5.76 -12.27
C LEU A 79 -12.34 6.30 -11.67
N PRO A 80 -12.67 5.96 -10.43
CA PRO A 80 -13.78 6.59 -9.72
C PRO A 80 -13.60 8.12 -9.67
N LEU A 81 -14.69 8.87 -9.79
CA LEU A 81 -14.67 10.33 -9.75
C LEU A 81 -13.96 10.87 -8.50
N GLN A 82 -14.21 10.24 -7.34
CA GLN A 82 -13.55 10.60 -6.10
C GLN A 82 -12.02 10.45 -6.18
N GLU A 83 -11.52 9.37 -6.77
CA GLU A 83 -10.08 9.16 -6.95
C GLU A 83 -9.47 10.27 -7.82
N MET A 84 -10.11 10.58 -8.95
CA MET A 84 -9.64 11.63 -9.87
C MET A 84 -9.66 13.01 -9.21
N ALA A 85 -10.74 13.35 -8.50
CA ALA A 85 -10.85 14.60 -7.77
C ALA A 85 -9.76 14.72 -6.70
N MET A 86 -9.56 13.69 -5.88
CA MET A 86 -8.53 13.70 -4.84
C MET A 86 -7.12 13.84 -5.41
N ARG A 87 -6.79 13.18 -6.53
CA ARG A 87 -5.49 13.34 -7.20
C ARG A 87 -5.26 14.76 -7.69
N THR A 88 -6.26 15.39 -8.30
CA THR A 88 -6.19 16.78 -8.77
C THR A 88 -6.04 17.76 -7.61
N LEU A 89 -6.84 17.57 -6.55
CA LEU A 89 -6.76 18.36 -5.32
C LEU A 89 -5.39 18.23 -4.66
N PHE A 90 -4.85 17.02 -4.57
CA PHE A 90 -3.53 16.77 -4.00
C PHE A 90 -2.41 17.42 -4.81
N SER A 91 -2.44 17.30 -6.15
CA SER A 91 -1.48 17.98 -7.02
C SER A 91 -1.52 19.50 -6.83
N THR A 92 -2.73 20.05 -6.74
CA THR A 92 -2.96 21.48 -6.51
C THR A 92 -2.44 21.90 -5.13
N TYR A 93 -2.77 21.14 -4.10
CA TYR A 93 -2.33 21.33 -2.73
C TYR A 93 -0.80 21.26 -2.59
N CYS A 94 -0.14 20.23 -3.14
CA CYS A 94 1.31 20.10 -3.11
C CYS A 94 2.03 21.21 -3.89
N ARG A 95 1.41 21.74 -4.95
CA ARG A 95 1.94 22.92 -5.66
C ARG A 95 1.85 24.16 -4.76
N PHE A 96 0.70 24.41 -4.14
CA PHE A 96 0.52 25.55 -3.24
C PHE A 96 1.33 25.47 -1.94
N LEU A 97 1.59 24.28 -1.40
CA LEU A 97 2.48 24.11 -0.25
C LEU A 97 3.90 24.59 -0.52
N LYS A 98 4.37 24.51 -1.76
CA LYS A 98 5.69 25.03 -2.15
C LYS A 98 5.68 26.56 -2.24
N ASP A 99 4.49 27.16 -2.43
CA ASP A 99 4.25 28.60 -2.52
C ASP A 99 3.49 29.08 -1.27
N LEU A 100 4.19 29.14 -0.13
CA LEU A 100 3.75 29.38 1.27
C LEU A 100 2.95 30.69 1.55
N LYS A 101 1.99 31.09 0.71
CA LYS A 101 1.18 32.31 0.90
C LYS A 101 -0.34 32.13 0.83
N PHE A 102 -0.86 30.94 0.52
CA PHE A 102 -2.30 30.73 0.36
C PHE A 102 -2.81 29.51 1.12
N LEU A 103 -2.77 29.56 2.44
CA LEU A 103 -3.44 28.56 3.28
C LEU A 103 -4.86 29.01 3.61
N ASN A 104 -5.76 28.92 2.63
CA ASN A 104 -7.06 28.25 2.82
C ASN A 104 -7.83 28.11 1.48
N PRO A 105 -7.43 27.23 0.54
CA PRO A 105 -8.11 27.22 -0.76
C PRO A 105 -9.39 26.36 -0.76
N ILE A 106 -9.55 25.40 0.15
CA ILE A 106 -10.62 24.40 0.04
C ILE A 106 -11.15 23.99 1.42
N ALA A 107 -12.34 24.48 1.77
CA ALA A 107 -13.09 23.97 2.91
C ALA A 107 -13.63 22.57 2.56
N LEU A 108 -12.81 21.54 2.78
CA LEU A 108 -13.22 20.14 2.61
C LEU A 108 -13.88 19.61 3.89
N PRO A 109 -14.89 18.73 3.76
CA PRO A 109 -15.32 17.88 4.87
C PRO A 109 -14.14 17.12 5.48
N ARG A 110 -14.17 16.91 6.80
CA ARG A 110 -13.08 16.28 7.57
C ARG A 110 -12.58 14.96 6.97
N SER A 111 -13.50 14.12 6.51
CA SER A 111 -13.17 12.82 5.90
C SER A 111 -12.36 12.95 4.61
N LEU A 112 -12.55 14.02 3.84
CA LEU A 112 -11.78 14.29 2.63
C LEU A 112 -10.47 15.03 2.93
N SER A 113 -10.44 15.89 3.95
CA SER A 113 -9.19 16.54 4.36
C SER A 113 -8.19 15.54 4.92
N GLU A 114 -8.64 14.61 5.78
CA GLU A 114 -7.78 13.55 6.33
C GLU A 114 -7.18 12.70 5.20
N LEU A 115 -8.01 12.36 4.20
CA LEU A 115 -7.57 11.61 3.04
C LEU A 115 -6.59 12.40 2.14
N LEU A 116 -6.75 13.71 2.04
CA LEU A 116 -5.83 14.58 1.30
C LEU A 116 -4.45 14.66 1.95
N TYR A 117 -4.39 14.77 3.28
CA TYR A 117 -3.13 14.82 4.04
C TYR A 117 -2.45 13.46 4.13
N CYS A 118 -3.22 12.37 4.16
CA CYS A 118 -2.72 11.01 4.29
C CYS A 118 -3.30 10.12 3.19
N PRO A 119 -2.72 10.14 1.96
CA PRO A 119 -3.09 9.19 0.93
C PRO A 119 -2.81 7.75 1.38
N LEU A 120 -3.56 6.77 0.83
CA LEU A 120 -3.37 5.33 1.08
C LEU A 120 -1.92 4.89 0.83
N GLY A 121 -1.30 5.54 -0.14
CA GLY A 121 0.11 5.42 -0.44
C GLY A 121 0.37 5.88 -1.86
N HIS A 122 1.51 5.48 -2.41
CA HIS A 122 1.89 5.83 -3.77
C HIS A 122 1.92 4.57 -4.65
N CYS A 123 1.54 4.76 -5.92
CA CYS A 123 1.69 3.77 -6.96
C CYS A 123 3.14 3.30 -7.00
N HIS A 124 3.35 2.00 -6.95
CA HIS A 124 4.70 1.46 -7.02
C HIS A 124 5.40 1.85 -8.33
N ARG A 125 4.66 1.89 -9.44
CA ARG A 125 5.22 2.16 -10.77
C ARG A 125 5.54 3.64 -11.02
N CYS A 126 4.56 4.53 -10.85
CA CYS A 126 4.69 5.94 -11.25
C CYS A 126 4.75 6.92 -10.07
N SER A 127 4.71 6.43 -8.83
CA SER A 127 4.61 7.26 -7.61
C SER A 127 3.40 8.19 -7.53
N GLN A 128 2.38 8.03 -8.37
CA GLN A 128 1.11 8.75 -8.22
C GLN A 128 0.46 8.40 -6.88
N PRO A 129 -0.04 9.36 -6.08
CA PRO A 129 -0.77 9.07 -4.86
C PRO A 129 -2.11 8.37 -5.16
N MET A 130 -2.51 7.49 -4.26
CA MET A 130 -3.77 6.72 -4.32
C MET A 130 -4.61 7.03 -3.09
N PHE A 131 -5.93 7.17 -3.26
CA PHE A 131 -6.82 7.64 -2.19
C PHE A 131 -7.98 6.69 -1.87
N THR A 132 -8.55 6.04 -2.87
CA THR A 132 -9.80 5.27 -2.70
C THR A 132 -9.81 3.94 -3.43
N ILE A 133 -9.03 3.83 -4.50
CA ILE A 133 -8.90 2.61 -5.31
C ILE A 133 -7.43 2.22 -5.41
N VAL A 134 -7.17 0.92 -5.38
CA VAL A 134 -5.84 0.35 -5.59
C VAL A 134 -5.94 -0.83 -6.56
N TYR A 135 -4.88 -1.04 -7.34
CA TYR A 135 -4.70 -2.19 -8.22
C TYR A 135 -3.60 -3.08 -7.63
N PRO A 136 -3.93 -4.03 -6.75
CA PRO A 136 -2.96 -4.84 -6.04
C PRO A 136 -2.32 -5.91 -6.93
N LYS A 137 -1.04 -6.21 -6.67
CA LYS A 137 -0.30 -7.33 -7.25
C LYS A 137 0.47 -8.03 -6.14
N LEU A 138 0.34 -9.36 -6.06
CA LEU A 138 1.01 -10.18 -5.06
C LEU A 138 2.26 -10.82 -5.64
N PHE A 139 3.33 -10.79 -4.84
CA PHE A 139 4.60 -11.45 -5.13
C PHE A 139 4.93 -12.36 -3.93
N PRO A 140 4.80 -13.68 -4.07
CA PRO A 140 5.11 -14.62 -2.99
C PRO A 140 6.55 -14.39 -2.51
N LEU A 141 6.78 -14.23 -1.20
CA LEU A 141 8.13 -13.93 -0.71
C LEU A 141 9.12 -15.06 -1.03
N ARG A 142 8.64 -16.30 -1.06
CA ARG A 142 9.38 -17.49 -1.51
C ARG A 142 9.89 -17.41 -2.95
N GLU A 143 9.33 -16.53 -3.78
CA GLU A 143 9.71 -16.30 -5.18
C GLU A 143 10.57 -15.04 -5.33
N THR A 144 10.97 -14.42 -4.21
CA THR A 144 11.88 -13.27 -4.18
C THR A 144 13.28 -13.68 -3.71
N PRO A 145 14.32 -12.85 -3.94
CA PRO A 145 15.66 -13.09 -3.41
C PRO A 145 15.71 -13.26 -1.88
N MET A 146 14.68 -12.81 -1.15
CA MET A 146 14.55 -12.97 0.31
C MET A 146 14.09 -14.37 0.75
N ALA A 147 13.77 -15.28 -0.18
CA ALA A 147 13.27 -16.63 0.12
C ALA A 147 14.19 -17.43 1.06
N GLY A 148 15.51 -17.28 0.91
CA GLY A 148 16.52 -17.98 1.71
C GLY A 148 16.49 -17.62 3.20
N LEU A 149 16.05 -16.41 3.55
CA LEU A 149 15.95 -15.95 4.94
C LEU A 149 14.79 -16.61 5.70
N HIS A 150 13.78 -17.11 4.99
CA HIS A 150 12.56 -17.66 5.60
C HIS A 150 12.41 -19.17 5.40
N GLN A 151 13.47 -19.87 4.97
CA GLN A 151 13.53 -21.34 4.80
C GLN A 151 12.34 -21.93 4.02
N GLY A 152 11.74 -21.16 3.10
CA GLY A 152 10.59 -21.58 2.29
C GLY A 152 9.26 -21.82 3.05
N ARG A 153 9.18 -21.53 4.35
CA ARG A 153 7.98 -21.83 5.18
C ARG A 153 6.98 -20.67 5.32
N THR A 154 7.20 -19.56 4.63
CA THR A 154 6.39 -18.36 4.79
C THR A 154 5.20 -18.31 3.83
N THR A 155 4.03 -17.97 4.35
CA THR A 155 2.84 -17.64 3.55
C THR A 155 2.74 -16.13 3.25
N VAL A 156 3.77 -15.37 3.59
CA VAL A 156 3.81 -13.91 3.41
C VAL A 156 4.12 -13.59 1.95
N SER A 157 3.46 -12.58 1.42
CA SER A 157 3.72 -12.03 0.09
C SER A 157 4.06 -10.54 0.17
N PHE A 158 4.87 -10.05 -0.75
CA PHE A 158 4.88 -8.63 -1.03
C PHE A 158 3.60 -8.24 -1.77
N VAL A 159 3.04 -7.11 -1.40
CA VAL A 159 1.86 -6.51 -2.00
C VAL A 159 2.28 -5.17 -2.58
N ALA A 160 2.23 -5.07 -3.90
CA ALA A 160 2.38 -3.80 -4.59
C ALA A 160 0.99 -3.25 -4.92
N TYR A 161 0.84 -1.94 -4.82
CA TYR A 161 -0.38 -1.26 -5.25
C TYR A 161 -0.05 -0.33 -6.43
N CYS A 162 -0.80 -0.48 -7.51
CA CYS A 162 -0.76 0.40 -8.67
C CYS A 162 -1.97 1.33 -8.68
N CYS A 163 -1.83 2.45 -9.40
CA CYS A 163 -2.87 3.48 -9.48
C CYS A 163 -3.81 3.34 -10.69
N SER A 164 -3.54 2.39 -11.58
CA SER A 164 -4.31 2.09 -12.80
C SER A 164 -3.95 0.71 -13.35
N THR A 165 -4.80 0.18 -14.22
CA THR A 165 -4.57 -1.06 -14.98
C THR A 165 -3.27 -1.01 -15.80
N GLN A 166 -2.98 0.12 -16.45
CA GLN A 166 -1.75 0.29 -17.22
C GLN A 166 -0.49 0.16 -16.34
N CYS A 167 -0.50 0.77 -15.15
CA CYS A 167 0.60 0.62 -14.20
C CYS A 167 0.72 -0.83 -13.71
N LEU A 168 -0.41 -1.49 -13.44
CA LEU A 168 -0.43 -2.90 -13.00
C LEU A 168 0.19 -3.84 -14.04
N GLN A 169 -0.16 -3.67 -15.31
CA GLN A 169 0.30 -4.51 -16.42
C GLN A 169 1.79 -4.33 -16.71
N THR A 170 2.30 -3.10 -16.57
CA THR A 170 3.71 -2.77 -16.86
C THR A 170 4.63 -2.88 -15.66
N PHE A 171 4.07 -3.10 -14.46
CA PHE A 171 4.85 -3.23 -13.25
C PHE A 171 5.29 -4.67 -13.02
N ASP A 172 6.60 -4.83 -12.85
CA ASP A 172 7.21 -6.03 -12.33
C ASP A 172 8.16 -5.63 -11.18
N LEU A 173 8.11 -6.40 -10.08
CA LEU A 173 8.91 -6.15 -8.89
C LEU A 173 10.38 -6.55 -9.11
N LEU A 174 10.61 -7.48 -10.03
CA LEU A 174 11.93 -8.06 -10.31
C LEU A 174 12.65 -7.40 -11.51
N SER A 175 11.97 -6.47 -12.20
CA SER A 175 12.50 -5.68 -13.33
C SER A 175 13.06 -4.34 -12.86
#